data_AF-A0A6A5CB06-F1
#
_entry.id   AF-A0A6A5CB06-F1
#
_cell.length_a   1.000
_cell.length_b   1.000
_cell.length_c   1.000
_cell.angle_alpha   90.00
_cell.angle_beta   90.00
_cell.angle_gamma   90.00
#
_symmetry.space_group_name_H-M   'P 1'
#
loop_
_entity.id
_entity.type
_entity.pdbx_description
1 polymer ?
#
loop_
_entity_poly.entity_id
_entity_poly.type
_entity_poly.pdbx_seq_one_letter_code
_entity_poly.pdbx_strand_id
1 'polypeptide(L)'
;MLLINNHHRLKWSSLMIAVVIATALLAASMLVITSNVQALTHPTPHGIHGCPTYYCLIPCKYGYKTDRYGCQKRCDCKPRKDCPQIYCLIGCKYGYKKDRYGCQIACDCNEAPQVSG
;
A
#
# COMPACT_ATOMS: atom_id res chain seq x y z
N MET A 1 -63.48 -3.21 17.52
CA MET A 1 -62.37 -2.26 17.25
C MET A 1 -60.95 -2.87 17.30
N LEU A 2 -60.73 -4.11 17.79
CA LEU A 2 -59.37 -4.69 17.96
C LEU A 2 -58.80 -5.38 16.71
N LEU A 3 -59.65 -5.92 15.82
CA LEU A 3 -59.21 -6.66 14.62
C LEU A 3 -58.56 -5.77 13.54
N ILE A 4 -59.05 -4.53 13.38
CA ILE A 4 -58.50 -3.57 12.40
C ILE A 4 -57.11 -3.09 12.84
N ASN A 5 -56.91 -2.90 14.15
CA ASN A 5 -55.62 -2.47 14.72
C ASN A 5 -54.55 -3.57 14.59
N ASN A 6 -54.93 -4.85 14.80
CA ASN A 6 -54.03 -5.99 14.58
C ASN A 6 -53.69 -6.20 13.11
N HIS A 7 -54.65 -6.06 12.18
CA HIS A 7 -54.39 -6.19 10.74
C HIS A 7 -53.52 -5.04 10.20
N HIS A 8 -53.70 -3.83 10.72
CA HIS A 8 -52.84 -2.70 10.42
C HIS A 8 -51.42 -2.96 10.95
N ARG A 9 -51.25 -3.31 12.24
CA ARG A 9 -49.93 -3.62 12.81
C ARG A 9 -49.22 -4.79 12.11
N LEU A 10 -49.94 -5.82 11.68
CA LEU A 10 -49.36 -6.95 10.94
C LEU A 10 -48.85 -6.49 9.55
N LYS A 11 -49.60 -5.65 8.84
CA LYS A 11 -49.16 -5.05 7.57
C LYS A 11 -47.91 -4.18 7.73
N TRP A 12 -47.85 -3.34 8.76
CA TRP A 12 -46.67 -2.52 9.04
C TRP A 12 -45.46 -3.38 9.44
N SER A 13 -45.66 -4.44 10.23
CA SER A 13 -44.59 -5.40 10.55
C SER A 13 -44.07 -6.11 9.30
N SER A 14 -44.95 -6.59 8.41
CA SER A 14 -44.54 -7.23 7.15
C SER A 14 -43.82 -6.27 6.21
N LEU A 15 -44.27 -5.01 6.12
CA LEU A 15 -43.59 -3.97 5.33
C LEU A 15 -42.21 -3.65 5.88
N MET A 16 -42.08 -3.49 7.20
CA MET A 16 -40.78 -3.22 7.84
C MET A 16 -39.79 -4.37 7.65
N ILE A 17 -40.24 -5.61 7.75
CA ILE A 17 -39.42 -6.80 7.48
C ILE A 17 -38.97 -6.81 6.00
N ALA A 18 -39.88 -6.54 5.06
CA ALA A 18 -39.54 -6.48 3.64
C ALA A 18 -38.52 -5.38 3.32
N VAL A 19 -38.65 -4.19 3.93
CA VAL A 19 -37.68 -3.10 3.78
C VAL A 19 -36.32 -3.49 4.35
N VAL A 20 -36.25 -4.10 5.53
CA VAL A 20 -34.98 -4.54 6.15
C VAL A 20 -34.28 -5.62 5.30
N ILE A 21 -35.05 -6.56 4.74
CA ILE A 21 -34.49 -7.58 3.85
C ILE A 21 -33.98 -6.94 2.55
N ALA A 22 -34.76 -6.03 1.95
CA ALA A 22 -34.35 -5.33 0.73
C ALA A 22 -33.10 -4.47 0.93
N THR A 23 -33.00 -3.74 2.04
CA THR A 23 -31.81 -2.94 2.35
C THR A 23 -30.59 -3.81 2.66
N ALA A 24 -30.77 -4.94 3.35
CA ALA A 24 -29.69 -5.90 3.59
C ALA A 24 -29.17 -6.53 2.29
N LEU A 25 -30.06 -6.88 1.35
CA LEU A 25 -29.70 -7.42 0.04
C LEU A 25 -28.95 -6.39 -0.82
N LEU A 26 -29.39 -5.12 -0.80
CA LEU A 26 -28.71 -4.02 -1.49
C LEU A 26 -27.36 -3.67 -0.85
N ALA A 27 -27.23 -3.75 0.48
CA ALA A 27 -25.95 -3.54 1.17
C ALA A 27 -24.97 -4.68 0.89
N ALA A 28 -25.45 -5.93 0.85
CA ALA A 28 -24.64 -7.09 0.49
C ALA A 28 -24.10 -6.97 -0.95
N SER A 29 -24.90 -6.49 -1.90
CA SER A 29 -24.43 -6.27 -3.27
C SER A 29 -23.41 -5.13 -3.38
N MET A 30 -23.57 -4.04 -2.62
CA MET A 30 -22.57 -2.95 -2.55
C MET A 30 -21.22 -3.39 -1.97
N LEU A 31 -21.20 -4.31 -1.00
CA LEU A 31 -19.97 -4.89 -0.42
C LEU A 31 -19.22 -5.80 -1.42
N VAL A 32 -19.94 -6.50 -2.29
CA VAL A 32 -19.33 -7.31 -3.36
C VAL A 32 -18.67 -6.40 -4.41
N ILE A 33 -19.26 -5.24 -4.71
CA ILE A 33 -18.70 -4.31 -5.70
C ILE A 33 -17.38 -3.69 -5.20
N THR A 34 -17.25 -3.36 -3.91
CA THR A 34 -16.03 -2.71 -3.40
C THR A 34 -14.81 -3.64 -3.33
N SER A 35 -15.01 -4.93 -3.11
CA SER A 35 -13.92 -5.92 -3.06
C SER A 35 -13.19 -6.06 -4.40
N ASN A 36 -13.93 -5.93 -5.51
CA ASN A 36 -13.40 -6.08 -6.87
C ASN A 36 -12.69 -4.82 -7.39
N VAL A 37 -12.95 -3.66 -6.77
CA VAL A 37 -12.46 -2.35 -7.25
C VAL A 37 -11.11 -1.98 -6.62
N GLN A 38 -10.74 -2.58 -5.48
CA GLN A 38 -9.49 -2.26 -4.75
C GLN A 38 -8.20 -2.59 -5.54
N ALA A 39 -8.26 -3.53 -6.48
CA ALA A 39 -7.12 -3.89 -7.32
C ALA A 39 -6.83 -2.87 -8.45
N LEU A 40 -7.81 -2.03 -8.81
CA LEU A 40 -7.71 -1.11 -9.96
C LEU A 40 -7.53 0.37 -9.57
N THR A 41 -7.78 0.73 -8.30
CA THR A 41 -7.73 2.12 -7.83
C THR A 41 -6.39 2.55 -7.24
N HIS A 42 -5.40 1.65 -7.14
CA HIS A 42 -4.04 2.03 -6.82
C HIS A 42 -3.24 2.20 -8.11
N PRO A 43 -3.04 3.44 -8.61
CA PRO A 43 -2.16 3.67 -9.75
C PRO A 43 -0.77 3.17 -9.36
N THR A 44 -0.29 2.11 -10.00
CA THR A 44 1.11 1.73 -9.91
C THR A 44 1.91 2.85 -10.59
N PRO A 45 2.97 3.40 -9.97
CA PRO A 45 3.78 4.46 -10.57
C PRO A 45 4.48 4.01 -11.85
N HIS A 46 4.47 2.71 -12.15
CA HIS A 46 5.13 2.10 -13.31
C HIS A 46 4.18 1.78 -14.48
N GLY A 47 2.88 2.10 -14.36
CA GLY A 47 1.90 1.94 -15.45
C GLY A 47 1.73 0.49 -15.93
N ILE A 48 1.42 0.31 -17.22
CA ILE A 48 1.20 -0.99 -17.88
C ILE A 48 2.46 -1.85 -18.05
N HIS A 49 3.65 -1.30 -17.80
CA HIS A 49 4.92 -1.94 -18.13
C HIS A 49 5.45 -2.86 -17.00
N GLY A 50 4.68 -3.10 -15.95
CA GLY A 50 5.12 -3.89 -14.80
C GLY A 50 6.24 -3.19 -14.02
N CYS A 51 6.98 -3.94 -13.19
CA CYS A 51 8.09 -3.35 -12.44
C CYS A 51 9.29 -3.06 -13.36
N PRO A 52 9.94 -1.89 -13.24
CA PRO A 52 11.17 -1.60 -13.96
C PRO A 52 12.27 -2.56 -13.52
N THR A 53 13.01 -3.09 -14.50
CA THR A 53 14.16 -3.96 -14.27
C THR A 53 15.43 -3.14 -14.13
N TYR A 54 16.21 -3.41 -13.09
CA TYR A 54 17.48 -2.76 -12.84
C TYR A 54 18.60 -3.80 -12.78
N TYR A 55 19.63 -3.61 -13.58
CA TYR A 55 20.87 -4.38 -13.48
C TYR A 55 21.87 -3.58 -12.64
N CYS A 56 22.22 -4.11 -11.47
CA CYS A 56 23.19 -3.50 -10.57
C CYS A 56 24.55 -4.15 -10.79
N LEU A 57 25.61 -3.34 -10.89
CA LEU A 57 26.98 -3.85 -11.03
C LEU A 57 27.36 -4.81 -9.88
N ILE A 58 26.79 -4.58 -8.70
CA ILE A 58 27.00 -5.39 -7.50
C ILE A 58 25.64 -5.93 -7.04
N PRO A 59 25.46 -7.26 -6.91
CA PRO A 59 24.21 -7.85 -6.44
C PRO A 59 24.04 -7.67 -4.92
N CYS A 60 22.81 -7.37 -4.49
CA CYS A 60 22.49 -7.21 -3.07
C CYS A 60 22.37 -8.56 -2.34
N LYS A 61 23.35 -8.89 -1.50
CA LYS A 61 23.39 -10.14 -0.71
C LYS A 61 22.15 -10.40 0.15
N TYR A 62 21.56 -9.36 0.74
CA TYR A 62 20.39 -9.46 1.63
C TYR A 62 19.07 -9.12 0.91
N GLY A 63 19.10 -9.06 -0.42
CA GLY A 63 17.98 -8.69 -1.27
C GLY A 63 17.86 -7.18 -1.51
N TYR A 64 17.02 -6.82 -2.47
CA TYR A 64 16.74 -5.43 -2.83
C TYR A 64 15.58 -4.85 -2.02
N LYS A 65 15.62 -3.55 -1.73
CA LYS A 65 14.45 -2.85 -1.20
C LYS A 65 13.39 -2.73 -2.28
N THR A 66 12.14 -2.78 -1.86
CA THR A 66 10.97 -2.62 -2.73
C THR A 66 10.22 -1.34 -2.41
N ASP A 67 9.50 -0.81 -3.39
CA ASP A 67 8.48 0.23 -3.18
C ASP A 67 7.19 -0.37 -2.59
N ARG A 68 6.15 0.47 -2.42
CA ARG A 68 4.85 0.05 -1.87
C ARG A 68 4.10 -0.94 -2.76
N TYR A 69 4.56 -1.15 -3.99
CA TYR A 69 3.98 -2.06 -4.98
C TYR A 69 4.80 -3.34 -5.15
N GLY A 70 5.86 -3.51 -4.36
CA GLY A 70 6.75 -4.67 -4.45
C GLY A 70 7.81 -4.56 -5.56
N CYS A 71 7.91 -3.42 -6.26
CA CYS A 71 8.92 -3.25 -7.30
C CYS A 71 10.29 -2.90 -6.70
N GLN A 72 11.36 -3.48 -7.25
CA GLN A 72 12.73 -3.19 -6.85
C GLN A 72 13.00 -1.68 -6.94
N LYS A 73 13.58 -1.09 -5.89
CA LYS A 73 14.15 0.26 -5.97
C LYS A 73 15.52 0.18 -6.64
N ARG A 74 15.83 1.16 -7.50
CA ARG A 74 17.08 1.22 -8.28
C ARG A 74 18.31 1.01 -7.39
N CYS A 75 18.87 -0.20 -7.46
CA CYS A 75 20.06 -0.65 -6.74
C CYS A 75 20.14 -0.27 -5.25
N ASP A 76 19.02 -0.21 -4.53
CA ASP A 76 19.00 0.03 -3.09
C ASP A 76 18.91 -1.31 -2.34
N CYS A 77 19.98 -1.71 -1.67
CA CYS A 77 20.04 -2.98 -0.94
C CYS A 77 19.27 -2.90 0.38
N LYS A 78 18.65 -4.01 0.77
CA LYS A 78 18.19 -4.21 2.15
C LYS A 78 19.42 -4.16 3.07
N PRO A 79 19.35 -3.41 4.17
CA PRO A 79 20.39 -3.42 5.17
C PRO A 79 20.60 -4.85 5.69
N ARG A 80 21.83 -5.15 6.11
CA ARG A 80 22.06 -6.32 6.98
C ARG A 80 21.17 -6.18 8.22
N LYS A 81 20.64 -7.28 8.74
CA LYS A 81 19.81 -7.32 9.96
C LYS A 81 20.49 -6.62 11.15
N ASP A 82 21.82 -6.60 11.15
CA ASP A 82 22.68 -5.99 12.17
C ASP A 82 23.45 -4.79 11.59
N CYS A 83 22.78 -3.79 11.01
CA CYS A 83 23.45 -2.52 10.76
C CYS A 83 23.65 -1.78 12.09
N PRO A 84 24.82 -1.15 12.32
CA PRO A 84 25.00 -0.27 13.46
C PRO A 84 23.99 0.87 13.40
N GLN A 85 23.37 1.20 14.53
CA GLN A 85 22.52 2.40 14.64
C GLN A 85 23.42 3.61 14.78
N ILE A 86 23.44 4.46 13.74
CA ILE A 86 24.21 5.69 13.71
C ILE A 86 23.23 6.86 13.76
N TYR A 87 23.33 7.69 14.79
CA TYR A 87 22.55 8.90 14.94
C TYR A 87 23.39 10.10 14.50
N CYS A 88 22.89 10.87 13.53
CA CYS A 88 23.58 12.03 12.99
C CYS A 88 22.82 13.31 13.32
N LEU A 89 23.56 14.37 13.66
CA LEU A 89 23.01 15.70 13.90
C LEU A 89 22.66 16.44 12.59
N ILE A 90 23.17 15.95 11.46
CA ILE A 90 22.94 16.51 10.12
C ILE A 90 21.93 15.65 9.36
N GLY A 91 21.10 16.28 8.52
CA GLY A 91 20.21 15.58 7.58
C GLY A 91 20.74 15.65 6.14
N CYS A 92 20.95 14.50 5.49
CA CYS A 92 21.46 14.44 4.13
C CYS A 92 20.35 14.46 3.06
N LYS A 93 20.28 15.52 2.24
CA LYS A 93 19.27 15.70 1.17
C LYS A 93 19.22 14.56 0.16
N TYR A 94 20.37 14.01 -0.24
CA TYR A 94 20.49 12.90 -1.19
C TYR A 94 20.75 11.54 -0.50
N GLY A 95 20.50 11.47 0.81
CA GLY A 95 20.73 10.29 1.63
C GLY A 95 22.17 10.14 2.12
N TYR A 96 22.36 9.24 3.08
CA TYR A 96 23.67 8.92 3.67
C TYR A 96 24.45 7.93 2.82
N LYS A 97 25.78 8.00 2.90
CA LYS A 97 26.68 6.98 2.37
C LYS A 97 26.45 5.64 3.08
N LYS A 98 26.44 4.57 2.30
CA LYS A 98 26.22 3.20 2.78
C LYS A 98 27.37 2.30 2.33
N ASP A 99 27.61 1.23 3.07
CA ASP A 99 28.48 0.15 2.63
C ASP A 99 27.83 -0.70 1.53
N ARG A 100 28.57 -1.71 1.05
CA ARG A 100 28.10 -2.71 0.08
C ARG A 100 26.88 -3.53 0.54
N TYR A 101 26.49 -3.43 1.81
CA TYR A 101 25.34 -4.11 2.40
C TYR A 101 24.18 -3.16 2.67
N GLY A 102 24.28 -1.89 2.24
CA GLY A 102 23.24 -0.90 2.46
C GLY A 102 23.16 -0.37 3.89
N CYS A 103 24.16 -0.65 4.74
CA CYS A 103 24.26 -0.09 6.09
C CYS A 103 24.92 1.28 6.05
N GLN A 104 24.42 2.22 6.84
CA GLN A 104 25.11 3.49 7.05
C GLN A 104 26.46 3.24 7.72
N ILE A 105 27.53 3.85 7.19
CA ILE A 105 28.90 3.69 7.69
C ILE A 105 29.37 4.85 8.55
N ALA A 106 28.83 6.05 8.31
CA ALA A 106 29.20 7.30 8.96
C ALA A 106 28.09 8.36 8.75
N CYS A 107 28.27 9.53 9.35
CA CYS A 107 27.42 10.69 9.10
C CYS A 107 27.87 11.48 7.86
N ASP A 108 28.05 10.77 6.73
CA ASP A 108 28.45 11.35 5.45
C ASP A 108 27.31 11.32 4.43
N CYS A 109 27.18 12.37 3.62
CA CYS A 109 26.14 12.50 2.60
C CYS A 109 26.60 12.05 1.22
N ASN A 110 25.65 11.57 0.41
CA ASN A 110 25.87 11.39 -1.03
C ASN A 110 25.89 12.73 -1.76
N GLU A 111 26.63 12.79 -2.85
CA GLU A 111 26.64 13.93 -3.77
C GLU A 111 25.33 14.03 -4.55
N ALA A 112 25.05 15.21 -5.09
CA ALA A 112 23.91 15.40 -5.96
C ALA A 112 24.05 14.51 -7.21
N PRO A 113 22.96 13.82 -7.64
CA PRO A 113 23.00 13.04 -8.87
C PRO A 113 23.28 13.98 -10.05
N GLN A 114 24.36 13.70 -10.77
CA GLN A 114 24.71 14.44 -11.98
C GLN A 114 23.70 14.08 -13.07
N VAL A 115 22.91 15.06 -13.50
CA VAL A 115 22.07 14.93 -14.70
C VAL A 115 22.99 15.20 -15.88
N SER A 116 23.52 14.14 -16.48
CA SER A 116 24.14 14.23 -17.81
C SER A 116 23.01 14.49 -18.81
N GLY A 117 22.94 15.73 -19.33
CA GLY A 117 22.07 16.11 -20.44
C GLY A 117 22.53 15.56 -21.78
#